data_AF-A0A2S2G8V0-F1
#
_entry.id   AF-A0A2S2G8V0-F1
#
_cell.length_a   1.000
_cell.length_b   1.000
_cell.length_c   1.000
_cell.angle_alpha   90.00
_cell.angle_beta   90.00
_cell.angle_gamma   90.00
#
_symmetry.space_group_name_H-M   'P 1'
#
loop_
_entity.id
_entity.type
_entity.pdbx_description
1 polymer ?
#
loop_
_entity_poly.entity_id
_entity_poly.type
_entity_poly.pdbx_seq_one_letter_code
_entity_poly.pdbx_strand_id
1 'polypeptide(L)' 'MRISVSGEGRSVDIDIEGSSLQKLAAAEATALRLLSAVPAEKPATPIGFSATSDIELSADN' A
#
# COMPACT_ATOMS: atom_id res chain seq x y z
N MET A 1 6.26 -3.42 -27.52
CA MET A 1 5.42 -4.41 -26.82
C MET A 1 4.70 -3.72 -25.67
N ARG A 2 3.54 -4.19 -25.26
CA ARG A 2 2.85 -3.66 -24.08
C ARG A 2 2.45 -4.81 -23.17
N ILE A 3 2.61 -4.61 -21.87
CA ILE A 3 2.05 -5.49 -20.85
C ILE A 3 1.12 -4.70 -19.95
N SER A 4 0.03 -5.34 -19.55
CA SER A 4 -0.94 -4.82 -18.59
C SER A 4 -1.10 -5.85 -17.50
N VAL A 5 -0.79 -5.50 -16.26
CA VAL A 5 -0.90 -6.39 -15.10
C VAL A 5 -1.97 -5.83 -14.18
N SER A 6 -2.96 -6.66 -13.83
CA SER A 6 -4.10 -6.25 -13.02
C SER A 6 -4.18 -7.06 -11.73
N GLY A 7 -4.52 -6.41 -10.61
CA GLY A 7 -4.71 -7.05 -9.31
C GLY A 7 -5.51 -6.15 -8.36
N GLU A 8 -6.45 -6.74 -7.60
CA GLU A 8 -7.23 -6.05 -6.56
C GLU A 8 -7.86 -4.71 -6.99
N GLY A 9 -8.45 -4.67 -8.20
CA GLY A 9 -9.08 -3.46 -8.75
C GLY A 9 -8.10 -2.41 -9.26
N ARG A 10 -6.81 -2.73 -9.33
CA ARG A 10 -5.74 -1.88 -9.85
C ARG A 10 -5.14 -2.49 -11.12
N SER A 11 -4.60 -1.63 -11.98
CA SER A 11 -3.91 -2.03 -13.19
C SER A 11 -2.63 -1.21 -13.38
N VAL A 12 -1.58 -1.87 -13.85
CA VAL A 12 -0.31 -1.26 -14.22
C VAL A 12 -0.06 -1.58 -15.69
N ASP A 13 0.08 -0.53 -16.50
CA ASP A 13 0.38 -0.61 -17.92
C ASP A 13 1.84 -0.21 -18.16
N ILE A 14 2.60 -1.08 -18.84
CA ILE A 14 4.00 -0.82 -19.19
C ILE A 14 4.17 -0.97 -20.69
N ASP A 15 4.65 0.11 -21.33
CA ASP A 15 5.06 0.12 -22.73
C ASP A 15 6.57 -0.18 -22.82
N ILE A 16 6.92 -1.17 -23.63
CA ILE A 16 8.28 -1.69 -23.80
C ILE A 16 8.71 -1.41 -25.23
N GLU A 17 9.73 -0.57 -25.40
CA GLU A 17 10.32 -0.34 -26.72
C GLU A 17 11.12 -1.56 -27.20
N GLY A 18 10.71 -2.06 -28.38
CA GLY A 18 11.28 -3.25 -29.01
C GLY A 18 10.67 -4.58 -28.51
N SER A 19 11.27 -5.69 -28.98
CA SER A 19 10.81 -7.06 -28.71
C SER A 19 11.89 -7.85 -27.96
N SER A 20 12.28 -7.36 -26.78
CA SER A 20 13.29 -8.03 -25.94
C SER A 20 12.64 -8.81 -24.81
N LEU A 21 12.91 -10.12 -24.75
CA LEU A 21 12.44 -10.99 -23.67
C LEU A 21 13.00 -10.61 -22.29
N GLN A 22 14.22 -10.07 -22.23
CA GLN A 22 14.77 -9.55 -20.97
C GLN A 22 13.99 -8.33 -20.48
N LYS A 23 13.65 -7.40 -21.38
CA LYS A 23 12.83 -6.23 -21.02
C LYS A 23 11.43 -6.65 -20.57
N LEU A 24 10.87 -7.69 -21.18
CA LEU A 24 9.58 -8.26 -20.77
C LEU A 24 9.62 -8.79 -19.33
N ALA A 25 10.59 -9.65 -19.02
CA ALA A 25 10.73 -10.22 -17.67
C ALA A 25 10.97 -9.13 -16.60
N ALA A 26 11.79 -8.12 -16.93
CA ALA A 26 12.03 -6.98 -16.04
C ALA A 26 10.76 -6.13 -15.84
N ALA A 27 9.98 -5.89 -16.89
CA ALA A 27 8.72 -5.15 -16.83
C ALA A 27 7.68 -5.90 -15.98
N GLU A 28 7.56 -7.21 -16.13
CA GLU A 28 6.64 -8.04 -15.34
C GLU A 28 7.00 -8.01 -13.85
N ALA A 29 8.26 -8.24 -13.49
CA ALA A 29 8.73 -8.14 -12.11
C ALA A 29 8.50 -6.75 -11.50
N THR A 30 8.66 -5.70 -12.31
CA THR A 30 8.40 -4.31 -11.89
C THR A 30 6.91 -4.06 -11.67
N ALA A 31 6.04 -4.53 -12.57
CA ALA A 31 4.60 -4.40 -12.42
C ALA A 31 4.08 -5.08 -11.15
N LEU A 32 4.54 -6.31 -10.88
CA LEU A 32 4.21 -7.03 -9.65
C LEU A 32 4.69 -6.30 -8.40
N ARG A 33 5.90 -5.73 -8.44
CA ARG A 33 6.41 -4.90 -7.36
C ARG A 33 5.56 -3.64 -7.16
N LEU A 34 5.15 -2.96 -8.22
CA LEU A 34 4.31 -1.75 -8.11
C LEU A 34 2.93 -2.06 -7.54
N LEU A 35 2.34 -3.20 -7.94
CA LEU A 35 1.06 -3.65 -7.40
C LEU A 35 1.15 -3.99 -5.90
N SER A 36 2.27 -4.56 -5.46
CA SER A 36 2.49 -4.97 -4.06
C SER A 36 3.13 -3.90 -3.16
N ALA A 37 3.83 -2.92 -3.72
CA ALA A 37 4.60 -1.92 -2.97
C ALA A 37 3.78 -0.70 -2.54
N VAL A 38 2.49 -0.63 -2.87
CA VAL A 38 1.63 0.40 -2.27
C VAL A 38 1.43 0.01 -0.80
N PRO A 39 1.95 0.79 0.16
CA PRO A 39 1.71 0.51 1.56
C PRO A 39 0.20 0.50 1.76
N ALA A 40 -0.32 -0.58 2.37
CA ALA A 40 -1.71 -0.63 2.81
C ALA A 40 -2.02 0.71 3.46
N GLU A 41 -3.08 1.39 2.98
CA GLU A 41 -3.51 2.67 3.50
C GLU A 41 -3.44 2.60 5.02
N LYS A 42 -2.53 3.39 5.60
CA LYS A 42 -2.35 3.45 7.03
C LYS A 42 -3.75 3.71 7.60
N PRO A 43 -4.32 2.80 8.42
CA PRO A 43 -5.66 3.01 8.91
C PRO A 43 -5.67 4.40 9.52
N ALA A 44 -6.58 5.25 9.02
CA ALA A 44 -6.74 6.60 9.50
C ALA A 44 -7.15 6.48 10.96
N THR A 45 -6.17 6.45 11.86
CA THR A 45 -6.40 6.49 13.29
C THR A 45 -7.14 7.80 13.52
N PRO A 46 -8.39 7.77 14.03
CA PRO A 46 -9.05 9.01 14.39
C PRO A 46 -8.15 9.66 15.44
N ILE A 47 -7.68 10.88 15.15
CA ILE A 47 -7.09 11.74 16.17
C ILE A 47 -8.26 12.16 17.07
N GLY A 48 -8.60 11.29 18.01
CA GLY A 48 -9.53 11.54 19.09
C GLY A 48 -8.73 11.61 20.39
N PHE A 49 -8.66 12.80 20.97
CA PHE A 49 -8.33 12.95 22.38
C PHE A 49 -9.61 12.66 23.19
N SER A 50 -9.56 11.72 24.14
CA SER A 50 -10.42 11.61 25.35
C SER A 50 -10.22 10.24 25.97
N ALA A 51 -9.95 10.04 27.25
CA ALA A 51 -9.54 10.88 28.36
C ALA A 51 -8.69 9.93 29.21
N THR A 52 -7.55 10.36 29.74
CA THR A 52 -6.95 9.66 30.87
C THR A 52 -8.00 9.64 31.96
N SER A 53 -8.52 8.45 32.30
CA SER A 53 -9.27 8.27 33.53
C SER A 53 -8.36 8.75 34.64
N ASP A 54 -8.64 9.95 35.13
CA ASP A 54 -8.04 10.50 36.32
C ASP A 54 -8.34 9.50 37.43
N ILE A 55 -7.29 8.84 37.94
CA ILE A 55 -7.37 8.04 39.15
C ILE A 55 -7.45 9.07 40.27
N GLU A 56 -8.63 9.63 40.51
CA GLU A 56 -8.91 10.26 41.81
C GLU A 56 -9.09 9.12 42.81
N LEU A 57 -7.95 8.78 43.40
CA LEU A 57 -7.83 8.13 44.68
C LEU A 57 -8.61 8.98 45.71
N SER A 58 -9.91 8.70 45.86
CA SER A 58 -10.69 9.24 46.97
C SER A 58 -10.14 8.62 48.25
N ALA A 59 -9.22 9.34 48.88
CA ALA A 59 -8.90 9.18 50.28
C ALA A 59 -10.08 9.69 51.13
N ASP A 60 -10.25 9.05 52.28
CA ASP A 60 -11.02 9.52 53.45
C ASP A 60 -12.52 9.15 53.53
N ASN A 61 -12.83 8.01 54.17
CA ASN A 61 -13.41 7.95 55.53
C ASN A 61 -13.58 6.48 55.98
#